data_AF-A0A0S9Q656-F1
#
_entry.id   AF-A0A0S9Q656-F1
#
_cell.length_a   1.000
_cell.length_b   1.000
_cell.length_c   1.000
_cell.angle_alpha   90.00
_cell.angle_beta   90.00
_cell.angle_gamma   90.00
#
_symmetry.space_group_name_H-M   'P 1'
#
loop_
_entity.id
_entity.type
_entity.pdbx_description
1 polymer ?
#
loop_
_entity_poly.entity_id
_entity_poly.type
_entity_poly.pdbx_seq_one_letter_code
_entity_poly.pdbx_strand_id
1 'polypeptide(L)'
;METDEHAPTTLPAGVVREAHGPERLVVVWARTDLGALLATLERAGHLPLLVDPAETEDLLETAGAPALLLVESDLLDEATVAVLERVRRRSRQTRVAVVADAGAGAHGLLTALRHGLSDVVAPDDPAALEQLLPARAHHRGERVLAIGAHPDDVEIGCGATLLRHAAQGHPVSVLTLSRGAVGGPREERRREAVAAATAMSAELLMADLPDTRLEEAHEMIGLIEAVIASVSPTTVYVHSAADNHQDHRAVHAAAVIAARRVPQLFCYQSPSSRNGFAPTRFVPVEDTIETKLDLLACYRSQSARDYLEPDLVVASARYWSRQVSHTRYAEPFEVLRASEVVGG
;
A
#
# COMPACT_ATOMS: atom_id res chain seq x y z
N MET A 1 27.15 -16.20 16.12
CA MET A 1 25.97 -17.05 16.39
C MET A 1 24.95 -16.14 17.03
N GLU A 2 24.34 -15.29 16.22
CA GLU A 2 23.26 -14.40 16.65
C GLU A 2 21.99 -14.95 16.02
N THR A 3 21.05 -15.26 16.89
CA THR A 3 19.76 -15.86 16.58
C THR A 3 18.94 -14.87 15.78
N ASP A 4 18.61 -15.29 14.57
CA ASP A 4 17.63 -14.70 13.66
C ASP A 4 16.25 -14.68 14.34
N GLU A 5 16.00 -13.65 15.14
CA GLU A 5 14.71 -13.39 15.79
C GLU A 5 13.70 -13.06 14.69
N HIS A 6 12.97 -14.09 14.26
CA HIS A 6 11.81 -13.94 13.39
C HIS A 6 10.88 -12.88 14.00
N ALA A 7 10.78 -11.71 13.34
CA ALA A 7 9.78 -10.72 13.67
C ALA A 7 8.41 -11.43 13.74
N PRO A 8 7.61 -11.20 14.79
CA PRO A 8 6.33 -11.89 14.93
C PRO A 8 5.44 -11.55 13.74
N THR A 9 5.13 -12.58 12.93
CA THR A 9 4.23 -12.51 11.77
C THR A 9 2.77 -12.28 12.18
N THR A 10 2.47 -12.29 13.46
CA THR A 10 1.13 -12.12 14.03
C THR A 10 0.89 -10.67 14.43
N LEU A 11 -0.20 -10.09 13.93
CA LEU A 11 -0.65 -8.77 14.35
C LEU A 11 -1.00 -8.74 15.85
N PRO A 12 -0.83 -7.59 16.53
CA PRO A 12 -1.24 -7.47 17.93
C PRO A 12 -2.76 -7.62 18.09
N ALA A 13 -3.17 -8.08 19.28
CA ALA A 13 -4.57 -8.18 19.64
C ALA A 13 -5.27 -6.81 19.46
N GLY A 14 -6.44 -6.82 18.83
CA GLY A 14 -7.22 -5.60 18.55
C GLY A 14 -6.84 -4.86 17.28
N VAL A 15 -5.80 -5.31 16.56
CA VAL A 15 -5.47 -4.83 15.21
C VAL A 15 -5.81 -5.90 14.19
N VAL A 16 -6.56 -5.53 13.17
CA VAL A 16 -6.85 -6.40 12.04
C VAL A 16 -6.21 -5.87 10.77
N ARG A 17 -5.85 -6.81 9.90
CA ARG A 17 -5.41 -6.54 8.55
C ARG A 17 -6.63 -6.44 7.66
N GLU A 18 -6.84 -5.30 7.04
CA GLU A 18 -7.97 -5.06 6.13
C GLU A 18 -7.51 -5.02 4.67
N ALA A 19 -6.24 -4.70 4.45
CA ALA A 19 -5.53 -4.89 3.19
C ALA A 19 -4.12 -5.38 3.51
N HIS A 20 -3.60 -6.30 2.71
CA HIS A 20 -2.36 -7.03 2.99
C HIS A 20 -1.13 -6.46 2.29
N GLY A 21 -1.24 -5.26 1.69
CA GLY A 21 -0.20 -4.59 0.92
C GLY A 21 1.27 -4.91 1.29
N PRO A 22 2.18 -4.99 0.31
CA PRO A 22 1.89 -5.24 -1.09
C PRO A 22 1.42 -6.70 -1.19
N GLU A 23 0.14 -6.95 -0.92
CA GLU A 23 -0.52 -8.10 -1.51
C GLU A 23 -0.44 -7.85 -3.01
N ARG A 24 0.46 -8.60 -3.61
CA ARG A 24 0.83 -8.40 -5.00
C ARG A 24 -0.31 -8.99 -5.80
N LEU A 25 -1.16 -8.14 -6.37
CA LEU A 25 -2.23 -8.55 -7.26
C LEU A 25 -1.69 -9.60 -8.25
N VAL A 26 -2.37 -10.73 -8.33
CA VAL A 26 -2.10 -11.76 -9.33
C VAL A 26 -3.32 -11.87 -10.21
N VAL A 27 -3.18 -11.52 -11.48
CA VAL A 27 -4.26 -11.71 -12.45
C VAL A 27 -4.18 -13.14 -12.95
N VAL A 28 -5.31 -13.85 -12.94
CA VAL A 28 -5.39 -15.25 -13.35
C VAL A 28 -6.37 -15.36 -14.52
N TRP A 29 -5.85 -15.72 -15.69
CA TRP A 29 -6.64 -16.10 -16.85
C TRP A 29 -6.71 -17.63 -16.92
N ALA A 30 -7.83 -18.19 -16.49
CA ALA A 30 -8.04 -19.64 -16.46
C ALA A 30 -9.49 -20.02 -16.76
N ARG A 31 -9.68 -21.16 -17.43
CA ARG A 31 -10.95 -21.86 -17.63
C ARG A 31 -11.07 -23.07 -16.71
N THR A 32 -9.96 -23.62 -16.23
CA THR A 32 -9.96 -24.76 -15.30
C THR A 32 -9.79 -24.31 -13.85
N ASP A 33 -10.08 -25.22 -12.92
CA ASP A 33 -9.90 -24.98 -11.50
C ASP A 33 -8.41 -25.09 -11.11
N LEU A 34 -7.82 -23.96 -10.75
CA LEU A 34 -6.43 -23.84 -10.31
C LEU A 34 -6.29 -23.81 -8.78
N GLY A 35 -7.23 -24.42 -8.04
CA GLY A 35 -7.33 -24.31 -6.58
C GLY A 35 -6.02 -24.51 -5.80
N ALA A 36 -5.15 -25.43 -6.22
CA ALA A 36 -3.84 -25.64 -5.58
C ALA A 36 -2.89 -24.45 -5.74
N LEU A 37 -2.87 -23.84 -6.93
CA LEU A 37 -2.09 -22.64 -7.23
C LEU A 37 -2.67 -21.43 -6.51
N LEU A 38 -3.99 -21.24 -6.54
CA LEU A 38 -4.68 -20.13 -5.88
C LEU A 38 -4.44 -20.14 -4.37
N ALA A 39 -4.63 -21.29 -3.71
CA ALA A 39 -4.34 -21.43 -2.28
C ALA A 39 -2.86 -21.17 -1.95
N THR A 40 -1.94 -21.42 -2.89
CA THR A 40 -0.52 -21.13 -2.73
C THR A 40 -0.23 -19.63 -2.85
N LEU A 41 -0.88 -18.93 -3.78
CA LEU A 41 -0.81 -17.47 -3.89
C LEU A 41 -1.32 -16.80 -2.61
N GLU A 42 -2.49 -17.19 -2.13
CA GLU A 42 -3.08 -16.64 -0.91
C GLU A 42 -2.17 -16.87 0.31
N ARG A 43 -1.65 -18.10 0.50
CA ARG A 43 -0.68 -18.40 1.58
C ARG A 43 0.60 -17.56 1.47
N ALA A 44 1.02 -17.23 0.25
CA ALA A 44 2.20 -16.40 0.01
C ALA A 44 1.93 -14.89 0.16
N GLY A 45 0.69 -14.47 0.46
CA GLY A 45 0.30 -13.07 0.58
C GLY A 45 0.15 -12.39 -0.77
N HIS A 46 -0.40 -13.10 -1.74
CA HIS A 46 -0.83 -12.59 -3.03
C HIS A 46 -2.35 -12.63 -3.13
N LEU A 47 -2.95 -11.68 -3.85
CA LEU A 47 -4.38 -11.63 -4.10
C LEU A 47 -4.66 -12.12 -5.53
N PRO A 48 -5.06 -13.39 -5.72
CA PRO A 48 -5.44 -13.86 -7.05
C PRO A 48 -6.82 -13.34 -7.44
N LEU A 49 -6.92 -12.68 -8.60
CA LEU A 49 -8.18 -12.30 -9.23
C LEU A 49 -8.33 -13.06 -10.54
N LEU A 50 -9.36 -13.90 -10.61
CA LEU A 50 -9.77 -14.57 -11.84
C LEU A 50 -10.63 -13.58 -12.64
N VAL A 51 -10.13 -13.19 -13.80
CA VAL A 51 -10.81 -12.24 -14.70
C VAL A 51 -10.65 -12.69 -16.13
N ASP A 52 -11.60 -12.32 -16.99
CA ASP A 52 -11.43 -12.52 -18.42
C ASP A 52 -10.33 -11.59 -18.96
N PRO A 53 -9.55 -12.01 -19.97
CA PRO A 53 -8.52 -11.16 -20.58
C PRO A 53 -9.07 -9.81 -21.06
N ALA A 54 -10.31 -9.77 -21.54
CA ALA A 54 -10.95 -8.53 -22.00
C ALA A 54 -11.24 -7.53 -20.87
N GLU A 55 -11.50 -8.01 -19.65
CA GLU A 55 -11.83 -7.18 -18.47
C GLU A 55 -10.59 -6.74 -17.70
N THR A 56 -9.41 -7.23 -18.11
CA THR A 56 -8.18 -6.98 -17.37
C THR A 56 -7.82 -5.50 -17.36
N GLU A 57 -8.10 -4.74 -18.43
CA GLU A 57 -7.75 -3.30 -18.47
C GLU A 57 -8.51 -2.47 -17.42
N ASP A 58 -9.82 -2.66 -17.29
CA ASP A 58 -10.64 -1.97 -16.29
C ASP A 58 -10.17 -2.31 -14.86
N LEU A 59 -9.76 -3.57 -14.65
CA LEU A 59 -9.14 -3.98 -13.39
C LEU A 59 -7.81 -3.25 -13.16
N LEU A 60 -6.94 -3.11 -14.17
CA LEU A 60 -5.66 -2.40 -14.04
C LEU A 60 -5.84 -0.91 -13.75
N GLU A 61 -6.92 -0.31 -14.23
CA GLU A 61 -7.27 1.08 -13.94
C GLU A 61 -7.70 1.27 -12.49
N THR A 62 -8.39 0.28 -11.91
CA THR A 62 -8.97 0.37 -10.56
C THR A 62 -8.09 -0.21 -9.45
N ALA A 63 -7.41 -1.32 -9.72
CA ALA A 63 -6.62 -2.08 -8.75
C ALA A 63 -5.10 -2.00 -8.97
N GLY A 64 -4.65 -1.37 -10.06
CA GLY A 64 -3.24 -1.22 -10.39
C GLY A 64 -2.63 -2.45 -11.08
N ALA A 65 -1.31 -2.42 -11.29
CA ALA A 65 -0.61 -3.44 -12.05
C ALA A 65 -0.30 -4.71 -11.24
N PRO A 66 -0.55 -5.93 -11.78
CA PRO A 66 -0.25 -7.17 -11.07
C PRO A 66 1.25 -7.42 -10.99
N ALA A 67 1.68 -8.10 -9.93
CA ALA A 67 3.06 -8.58 -9.84
C ALA A 67 3.29 -9.85 -10.67
N LEU A 68 2.24 -10.66 -10.83
CA LEU A 68 2.24 -11.89 -11.61
C LEU A 68 0.94 -11.97 -12.40
N LEU A 69 1.03 -12.43 -13.65
CA LEU A 69 -0.11 -12.82 -14.46
C LEU A 69 0.02 -14.30 -14.78
N LEU A 70 -0.93 -15.11 -14.32
CA LEU A 70 -1.06 -16.51 -14.69
C LEU A 70 -1.99 -16.62 -15.89
N VAL A 71 -1.57 -17.33 -16.93
CA VAL A 71 -2.40 -17.56 -18.12
C VAL A 71 -2.35 -19.02 -18.52
N GLU A 72 -3.50 -19.69 -18.57
CA GLU A 72 -3.58 -21.02 -19.14
C GLU A 72 -3.18 -21.01 -20.62
N SER A 73 -2.37 -22.00 -21.03
CA SER A 73 -1.89 -22.10 -22.41
C SER A 73 -3.03 -22.08 -23.43
N ASP A 74 -4.18 -22.67 -23.12
CA ASP A 74 -5.32 -22.76 -24.03
C ASP A 74 -6.03 -21.43 -24.27
N LEU A 75 -5.73 -20.40 -23.46
CA LEU A 75 -6.19 -19.03 -23.65
C LEU A 75 -5.20 -18.17 -24.46
N LEU A 76 -3.99 -18.67 -24.73
CA LEU A 76 -2.98 -17.93 -25.48
C LEU A 76 -3.22 -17.99 -26.99
N ASP A 77 -3.95 -16.98 -27.46
CA ASP A 77 -4.04 -16.58 -28.86
C ASP A 77 -3.51 -15.16 -29.07
N GLU A 78 -3.50 -14.68 -30.32
CA GLU A 78 -3.00 -13.34 -30.67
C GLU A 78 -3.78 -12.21 -29.98
N ALA A 79 -5.07 -12.41 -29.68
CA ALA A 79 -5.89 -11.39 -29.00
C ALA A 79 -5.51 -11.28 -27.53
N THR A 80 -5.37 -12.42 -26.84
CA THR A 80 -4.90 -12.49 -25.45
C THR A 80 -3.48 -11.96 -25.30
N VAL A 81 -2.59 -12.26 -26.26
CA VAL A 81 -1.23 -11.70 -26.31
C VAL A 81 -1.26 -10.18 -26.43
N ALA A 82 -2.14 -9.61 -27.25
CA ALA A 82 -2.24 -8.16 -27.39
C ALA A 82 -2.64 -7.47 -26.06
N VAL A 83 -3.49 -8.12 -25.25
CA VAL A 83 -3.83 -7.66 -23.88
C VAL A 83 -2.58 -7.74 -22.99
N LEU A 84 -1.90 -8.89 -23.00
CA LEU A 84 -0.70 -9.13 -22.19
C LEU A 84 0.39 -8.08 -22.47
N GLU A 85 0.60 -7.72 -23.74
CA GLU A 85 1.53 -6.67 -24.11
C GLU A 85 1.11 -5.28 -23.59
N ARG A 86 -0.19 -4.98 -23.50
CA ARG A 86 -0.69 -3.74 -22.88
C ARG A 86 -0.42 -3.73 -21.38
N VAL A 87 -0.67 -4.84 -20.68
CA VAL A 87 -0.33 -5.01 -19.26
C VAL A 87 1.17 -4.75 -19.03
N ARG A 88 2.05 -5.40 -19.81
CA ARG A 88 3.51 -5.25 -19.69
C ARG A 88 4.04 -3.86 -20.07
N ARG A 89 3.34 -3.11 -20.94
CA ARG A 89 3.66 -1.71 -21.22
C ARG A 89 3.37 -0.82 -20.02
N ARG A 90 2.31 -1.12 -19.25
CA ARG A 90 1.93 -0.38 -18.05
C ARG A 90 2.82 -0.72 -16.85
N SER A 91 3.24 -1.99 -16.73
CA SER A 91 4.23 -2.42 -15.75
C SER A 91 5.22 -3.42 -16.33
N ARG A 92 6.48 -2.99 -16.49
CA ARG A 92 7.57 -3.89 -16.90
C ARG A 92 7.96 -4.89 -15.82
N GLN A 93 7.48 -4.70 -14.59
CA GLN A 93 7.76 -5.56 -13.46
C GLN A 93 6.76 -6.72 -13.34
N THR A 94 5.63 -6.67 -14.05
CA THR A 94 4.67 -7.78 -14.10
C THR A 94 5.34 -9.00 -14.73
N ARG A 95 5.50 -10.05 -13.93
CA ARG A 95 5.94 -11.36 -14.40
C ARG A 95 4.75 -12.08 -15.03
N VAL A 96 4.98 -12.90 -16.04
CA VAL A 96 3.93 -13.71 -16.68
C VAL A 96 4.37 -15.16 -16.60
N ALA A 97 3.49 -16.03 -16.10
CA ALA A 97 3.70 -17.47 -16.12
C ALA A 97 2.56 -18.17 -16.86
N VAL A 98 2.92 -19.10 -17.73
CA VAL A 98 1.97 -19.90 -18.51
C VAL A 98 1.62 -21.14 -17.71
N VAL A 99 0.34 -21.38 -17.48
CA VAL A 99 -0.16 -22.59 -16.83
C VAL A 99 -0.44 -23.63 -17.89
N ALA A 100 0.25 -24.77 -17.84
CA ALA A 100 0.09 -25.85 -18.82
C ALA A 100 0.39 -27.21 -18.18
N ASP A 101 -0.47 -28.19 -18.42
CA ASP A 101 -0.23 -29.59 -18.02
C ASP A 101 0.39 -30.40 -19.18
N ALA A 102 0.59 -31.70 -18.96
CA ALA A 102 1.12 -32.60 -19.98
C ALA A 102 0.18 -32.85 -21.18
N GLY A 103 -1.11 -32.50 -21.05
CA GLY A 103 -2.13 -32.60 -22.09
C GLY A 103 -2.38 -31.30 -22.87
N ALA A 104 -1.72 -30.20 -22.49
CA ALA A 104 -1.90 -28.89 -23.09
C ALA A 104 -1.70 -28.87 -24.61
N GLY A 105 -2.55 -28.12 -25.30
CA GLY A 105 -2.46 -27.96 -26.75
C GLY A 105 -1.16 -27.27 -27.17
N ALA A 106 -0.47 -27.81 -28.18
CA ALA A 106 0.80 -27.25 -28.66
C ALA A 106 0.68 -25.80 -29.18
N HIS A 107 -0.52 -25.37 -29.60
CA HIS A 107 -0.73 -24.03 -30.14
C HIS A 107 -0.40 -22.93 -29.11
N GLY A 108 -0.98 -23.01 -27.91
CA GLY A 108 -0.78 -22.01 -26.86
C GLY A 108 0.67 -21.91 -26.39
N LEU A 109 1.33 -23.06 -26.22
CA LEU A 109 2.75 -23.12 -25.85
C LEU A 109 3.67 -22.56 -26.94
N LEU A 110 3.36 -22.80 -28.22
CA LEU A 110 4.12 -22.20 -29.34
C LEU A 110 3.91 -20.68 -29.40
N THR A 111 2.69 -20.20 -29.15
CA THR A 111 2.40 -18.76 -29.03
C THR A 111 3.20 -18.15 -27.87
N ALA A 112 3.18 -18.78 -26.69
CA ALA A 112 3.97 -18.37 -25.54
C ALA A 112 5.46 -18.18 -25.90
N LEU A 113 6.07 -19.19 -26.53
CA LEU A 113 7.47 -19.15 -26.94
C LEU A 113 7.77 -18.04 -27.95
N ARG A 114 6.90 -17.79 -28.93
CA ARG A 114 7.07 -16.72 -29.93
C ARG A 114 7.09 -15.33 -29.29
N HIS A 115 6.36 -15.14 -28.19
CA HIS A 115 6.31 -13.90 -27.44
C HIS A 115 7.28 -13.87 -26.23
N GLY A 116 8.18 -14.85 -26.13
CA GLY A 116 9.22 -14.91 -25.10
C GLY A 116 8.69 -15.19 -23.69
N LEU A 117 7.55 -15.86 -23.56
CA LEU A 117 7.03 -16.33 -22.28
C LEU A 117 7.67 -17.68 -21.95
N SER A 118 8.60 -17.69 -21.02
CA SER A 118 9.42 -18.87 -20.68
C SER A 118 9.08 -19.51 -19.33
N ASP A 119 8.42 -18.77 -18.44
CA ASP A 119 7.99 -19.30 -17.15
C ASP A 119 6.73 -20.16 -17.37
N VAL A 120 6.82 -21.46 -17.12
CA VAL A 120 5.72 -22.42 -17.28
C VAL A 120 5.51 -23.17 -15.96
N VAL A 121 4.26 -23.31 -15.54
CA VAL A 121 3.86 -23.99 -14.28
C VAL A 121 2.77 -25.01 -14.59
N ALA A 122 2.88 -26.21 -14.01
CA ALA A 122 1.80 -27.18 -14.07
C ALA A 122 0.70 -26.81 -13.06
N PRO A 123 -0.60 -27.04 -13.38
CA PRO A 123 -1.71 -26.68 -12.49
C PRO A 123 -1.65 -27.39 -11.12
N ASP A 124 -0.96 -28.52 -11.02
CA ASP A 124 -0.75 -29.32 -9.82
C ASP A 124 0.65 -29.16 -9.20
N ASP A 125 1.46 -28.20 -9.64
CA ASP A 125 2.81 -27.92 -9.12
C ASP A 125 2.90 -26.55 -8.39
N PRO A 126 2.40 -26.47 -7.14
CA PRO A 126 2.49 -25.24 -6.35
C PRO A 126 3.94 -24.87 -5.99
N ALA A 127 4.87 -25.83 -5.97
CA ALA A 127 6.27 -25.56 -5.65
C ALA A 127 6.97 -24.79 -6.79
N ALA A 128 6.67 -25.12 -8.05
CA ALA A 128 7.13 -24.33 -9.19
C ALA A 128 6.57 -22.91 -9.16
N LEU A 129 5.29 -22.74 -8.80
CA LEU A 129 4.70 -21.40 -8.64
C LEU A 129 5.42 -20.59 -7.55
N GLU A 130 5.69 -21.18 -6.38
CA GLU A 130 6.41 -20.52 -5.28
C GLU A 130 7.80 -20.01 -5.72
N GLN A 131 8.48 -20.69 -6.65
CA GLN A 131 9.76 -20.24 -7.20
C GLN A 131 9.64 -19.07 -8.19
N LEU A 132 8.47 -18.94 -8.83
CA LEU A 132 8.18 -17.83 -9.73
C LEU A 132 7.69 -16.60 -9.00
N LEU A 133 7.08 -16.79 -7.83
CA LEU A 133 6.69 -15.70 -6.97
C LEU A 133 7.91 -14.83 -6.72
N PRO A 134 7.81 -13.51 -7.01
CA PRO A 134 8.91 -12.63 -6.71
C PRO A 134 9.19 -12.78 -5.22
N ALA A 135 10.42 -13.17 -4.86
CA ALA A 135 10.81 -13.32 -3.46
C ALA A 135 10.32 -12.10 -2.68
N ARG A 136 9.88 -12.30 -1.43
CA ARG A 136 9.84 -11.19 -0.48
C ARG A 136 11.26 -10.67 -0.45
N ALA A 137 11.55 -9.66 -1.27
CA ALA A 137 12.83 -9.00 -1.22
C ALA A 137 12.94 -8.58 0.24
N HIS A 138 13.94 -9.14 0.93
CA HIS A 138 14.42 -8.53 2.15
C HIS A 138 14.96 -7.18 1.68
N HIS A 139 14.08 -6.20 1.59
CA HIS A 139 14.44 -4.87 1.18
C HIS A 139 15.41 -4.40 2.27
N ARG A 140 16.69 -4.39 1.91
CA ARG A 140 17.71 -3.53 2.55
C ARG A 140 17.39 -2.03 2.35
N GLY A 141 16.29 -1.72 1.66
CA GLY A 141 15.73 -0.39 1.45
C GLY A 141 14.65 -0.02 2.47
N GLU A 142 14.07 1.16 2.28
CA GLU A 142 13.12 1.75 3.21
C GLU A 142 11.84 0.91 3.35
N ARG A 143 11.31 0.82 4.58
CA ARG A 143 9.97 0.30 4.91
C ARG A 143 9.21 1.40 5.63
N VAL A 144 8.01 1.69 5.17
CA VAL A 144 7.27 2.89 5.55
C VAL A 144 6.02 2.51 6.32
N LEU A 145 5.82 3.13 7.47
CA LEU A 145 4.58 3.05 8.24
C LEU A 145 4.01 4.46 8.40
N ALA A 146 2.79 4.70 7.95
CA ALA A 146 2.06 5.93 8.23
C ALA A 146 0.94 5.68 9.24
N ILE A 147 0.83 6.51 10.25
CA ILE A 147 -0.08 6.31 11.38
C ILE A 147 -1.08 7.47 11.44
N GLY A 148 -2.36 7.15 11.29
CA GLY A 148 -3.50 8.05 11.43
C GLY A 148 -4.37 7.70 12.65
N ALA A 149 -5.16 8.67 13.10
CA ALA A 149 -6.17 8.46 14.13
C ALA A 149 -7.44 7.86 13.50
N HIS A 150 -7.79 8.36 12.31
CA HIS A 150 -9.00 8.01 11.57
C HIS A 150 -8.64 7.53 10.16
N PRO A 151 -9.53 6.74 9.51
CA PRO A 151 -9.44 6.56 8.06
C PRO A 151 -9.45 7.93 7.37
N ASP A 152 -8.71 8.12 6.28
CA ASP A 152 -8.44 9.38 5.53
C ASP A 152 -7.30 10.28 6.01
N ASP A 153 -6.92 10.24 7.30
CA ASP A 153 -5.86 11.12 7.85
C ASP A 153 -4.54 11.01 7.08
N VAL A 154 -4.12 9.78 6.79
CA VAL A 154 -2.83 9.46 6.20
C VAL A 154 -2.79 9.87 4.74
N GLU A 155 -3.86 9.59 4.00
CA GLU A 155 -4.02 9.95 2.60
C GLU A 155 -4.04 11.46 2.43
N ILE A 156 -4.73 12.19 3.32
CA ILE A 156 -4.74 13.65 3.33
C ILE A 156 -3.34 14.19 3.63
N GLY A 157 -2.69 13.68 4.68
CA GLY A 157 -1.45 14.26 5.18
C GLY A 157 -0.22 13.95 4.34
N CYS A 158 -0.12 12.72 3.83
CA CYS A 158 1.09 12.22 3.18
C CYS A 158 0.86 11.24 2.03
N GLY A 159 -0.37 11.10 1.53
CA GLY A 159 -0.73 10.12 0.51
C GLY A 159 0.14 10.19 -0.76
N ALA A 160 0.51 11.39 -1.22
CA ALA A 160 1.33 11.52 -2.43
C ALA A 160 2.79 11.09 -2.20
N THR A 161 3.32 11.32 -0.99
CA THR A 161 4.62 10.82 -0.56
C THR A 161 4.62 9.30 -0.39
N LEU A 162 3.55 8.72 0.14
CA LEU A 162 3.41 7.27 0.26
C LEU A 162 3.33 6.59 -1.11
N LEU A 163 2.56 7.15 -2.05
CA LEU A 163 2.55 6.70 -3.45
C LEU A 163 3.95 6.73 -4.09
N ARG A 164 4.74 7.75 -3.75
CA ARG A 164 6.15 7.84 -4.20
C ARG A 164 7.01 6.74 -3.59
N HIS A 165 6.85 6.42 -2.30
CA HIS A 165 7.53 5.27 -1.69
C HIS A 165 7.12 3.95 -2.36
N ALA A 166 5.83 3.74 -2.59
CA ALA A 166 5.31 2.55 -3.28
C ALA A 166 5.90 2.42 -4.70
N ALA A 167 5.95 3.52 -5.46
CA ALA A 167 6.54 3.55 -6.80
C ALA A 167 8.06 3.24 -6.82
N GLN A 168 8.74 3.49 -5.70
CA GLN A 168 10.15 3.12 -5.49
C GLN A 168 10.33 1.65 -5.04
N GLY A 169 9.23 0.91 -4.87
CA GLY A 169 9.24 -0.47 -4.39
C GLY A 169 9.45 -0.59 -2.88
N HIS A 170 9.25 0.49 -2.12
CA HIS A 170 9.27 0.42 -0.66
C HIS A 170 7.95 -0.17 -0.15
N PRO A 171 7.97 -1.16 0.76
CA PRO A 171 6.76 -1.59 1.44
C PRO A 171 6.13 -0.43 2.21
N VAL A 172 4.83 -0.19 1.99
CA VAL A 172 4.05 0.85 2.65
C VAL A 172 2.96 0.19 3.48
N SER A 173 2.89 0.58 4.75
CA SER A 173 1.83 0.23 5.68
C SER A 173 1.14 1.48 6.20
N VAL A 174 -0.18 1.42 6.30
CA VAL A 174 -1.05 2.44 6.89
C VAL A 174 -1.70 1.83 8.13
N LEU A 175 -1.53 2.49 9.27
CA LEU A 175 -2.21 2.16 10.51
C LEU A 175 -3.24 3.22 10.84
N THR A 176 -4.52 2.84 10.96
CA THR A 176 -5.56 3.71 11.52
C THR A 176 -5.97 3.21 12.90
N LEU A 177 -5.94 4.09 13.91
CA LEU A 177 -6.16 3.68 15.30
C LEU A 177 -7.65 3.56 15.69
N SER A 178 -8.55 4.21 14.95
CA SER A 178 -9.99 4.07 15.09
C SER A 178 -10.65 3.64 13.78
N ARG A 179 -11.95 3.34 13.85
CA ARG A 179 -12.80 3.01 12.69
C ARG A 179 -13.58 4.21 12.11
N GLY A 180 -13.31 5.44 12.59
CA GLY A 180 -13.99 6.65 12.13
C GLY A 180 -15.52 6.63 12.30
N ALA A 181 -16.01 5.96 13.34
CA ALA A 181 -17.43 5.70 13.58
C ALA A 181 -18.27 6.97 13.86
N VAL A 182 -17.63 8.08 14.26
CA VAL A 182 -18.28 9.39 14.45
C VAL A 182 -18.39 10.13 13.12
N GLY A 183 -17.45 9.91 12.19
CA GLY A 183 -17.44 10.52 10.86
C GLY A 183 -18.38 9.85 9.85
N GLY A 184 -18.79 8.61 10.10
CA GLY A 184 -19.73 7.86 9.26
C GLY A 184 -19.91 6.41 9.72
N PRO A 185 -20.73 5.60 9.03
CA PRO A 185 -20.91 4.19 9.34
C PRO A 185 -19.58 3.42 9.27
N ARG A 186 -19.23 2.68 10.33
CA ARG A 186 -17.96 1.95 10.45
C ARG A 186 -17.60 1.11 9.22
N GLU A 187 -18.57 0.34 8.72
CA GLU A 187 -18.33 -0.57 7.60
C GLU A 187 -18.14 0.17 6.27
N GLU A 188 -18.80 1.31 6.09
CA GLU A 188 -18.59 2.18 4.94
C GLU A 188 -17.18 2.79 4.99
N ARG A 189 -16.81 3.40 6.12
CA ARG A 189 -15.46 3.95 6.37
C ARG A 189 -14.36 2.91 6.16
N ARG A 190 -14.58 1.67 6.62
CA ARG A 190 -13.68 0.53 6.39
C ARG A 190 -13.50 0.24 4.90
N ARG A 191 -14.58 0.13 4.13
CA ARG A 191 -14.52 -0.16 2.69
C ARG A 191 -13.79 0.93 1.91
N GLU A 192 -14.02 2.19 2.28
CA GLU A 192 -13.33 3.34 1.68
C GLU A 192 -11.82 3.29 1.94
N ALA A 193 -11.44 3.01 3.19
CA ALA A 193 -10.04 2.84 3.58
C ALA A 193 -9.37 1.67 2.85
N VAL A 194 -10.06 0.53 2.73
CA VAL A 194 -9.57 -0.64 1.98
C VAL A 194 -9.35 -0.28 0.51
N ALA A 195 -10.29 0.44 -0.10
CA ALA A 195 -10.17 0.89 -1.48
C ALA A 195 -8.95 1.82 -1.68
N ALA A 196 -8.77 2.81 -0.81
CA ALA A 196 -7.62 3.71 -0.85
C ALA A 196 -6.29 2.97 -0.65
N ALA A 197 -6.21 2.08 0.35
CA ALA A 197 -5.01 1.29 0.61
C ALA A 197 -4.67 0.36 -0.57
N THR A 198 -5.69 -0.24 -1.20
CA THR A 198 -5.52 -1.10 -2.39
C THR A 198 -4.98 -0.29 -3.56
N ALA A 199 -5.56 0.88 -3.84
CA ALA A 199 -5.08 1.78 -4.89
C ALA A 199 -3.64 2.26 -4.65
N MET A 200 -3.23 2.45 -3.39
CA MET A 200 -1.85 2.77 -3.01
C MET A 200 -0.90 1.56 -3.07
N SER A 201 -1.42 0.34 -3.18
CA SER A 201 -0.67 -0.91 -2.94
C SER A 201 -0.06 -0.99 -1.52
N ALA A 202 -0.78 -0.46 -0.53
CA ALA A 202 -0.37 -0.38 0.87
C ALA A 202 -1.07 -1.41 1.77
N GLU A 203 -0.38 -1.85 2.81
CA GLU A 203 -0.95 -2.65 3.89
C GLU A 203 -1.88 -1.75 4.69
N LEU A 204 -3.11 -2.19 4.97
CA LEU A 204 -4.01 -1.47 5.87
C LEU A 204 -4.18 -2.26 7.15
N LEU A 205 -3.70 -1.67 8.23
CA LEU A 205 -3.88 -2.13 9.59
C LEU A 205 -4.90 -1.22 10.27
N MET A 206 -5.97 -1.78 10.80
CA MET A 206 -6.98 -1.02 11.53
C MET A 206 -7.09 -1.55 12.95
N ALA A 207 -6.89 -0.66 13.93
CA ALA A 207 -7.29 -0.93 15.30
C ALA A 207 -8.79 -0.59 15.50
N ASP A 208 -9.30 -0.86 16.69
CA ASP A 208 -10.68 -0.53 17.06
C ASP A 208 -10.77 0.32 18.33
N LEU A 209 -9.85 1.30 18.48
CA LEU A 209 -9.89 2.21 19.61
C LEU A 209 -11.09 3.16 19.51
N PRO A 210 -11.64 3.63 20.65
CA PRO A 210 -12.81 4.49 20.66
C PRO A 210 -12.56 5.82 19.95
N ASP A 211 -13.21 5.99 18.80
CA ASP A 211 -13.16 7.22 18.00
C ASP A 211 -13.55 8.45 18.85
N THR A 212 -12.84 9.56 18.67
CA THR A 212 -12.93 10.83 19.41
C THR A 212 -12.51 10.77 20.89
N ARG A 213 -12.02 9.62 21.35
CA ARG A 213 -11.63 9.37 22.75
C ARG A 213 -10.29 8.63 22.84
N LEU A 214 -9.33 8.97 21.98
CA LEU A 214 -8.00 8.38 21.97
C LEU A 214 -7.11 8.94 23.09
N GLU A 215 -7.60 9.04 24.33
CA GLU A 215 -6.93 9.74 25.44
C GLU A 215 -5.94 8.85 26.21
N GLU A 216 -6.13 7.53 26.18
CA GLU A 216 -5.34 6.55 26.93
C GLU A 216 -4.00 6.24 26.26
N ALA A 217 -2.98 7.01 26.61
CA ALA A 217 -1.66 6.92 25.98
C ALA A 217 -0.99 5.53 26.15
N HIS A 218 -1.19 4.84 27.29
CA HIS A 218 -0.45 3.60 27.56
C HIS A 218 -0.84 2.45 26.63
N GLU A 219 -2.15 2.18 26.48
CA GLU A 219 -2.65 1.12 25.59
C GLU A 219 -2.30 1.41 24.13
N MET A 220 -2.42 2.67 23.72
CA MET A 220 -2.08 3.10 22.37
C MET A 220 -0.58 2.97 22.07
N ILE A 221 0.30 3.32 23.02
CA ILE A 221 1.75 3.12 22.87
C ILE A 221 2.05 1.64 22.65
N GLY A 222 1.54 0.75 23.51
CA GLY A 222 1.79 -0.69 23.39
C GLY A 222 1.29 -1.28 22.08
N LEU A 223 0.12 -0.83 21.60
CA LEU A 223 -0.43 -1.23 20.31
C LEU A 223 0.47 -0.78 19.15
N ILE A 224 0.88 0.50 19.13
CA ILE A 224 1.76 1.04 18.09
C ILE A 224 3.14 0.35 18.14
N GLU A 225 3.70 0.09 19.32
CA GLU A 225 4.97 -0.64 19.47
C GLU A 225 4.89 -2.05 18.85
N ALA A 226 3.78 -2.76 19.08
CA ALA A 226 3.59 -4.09 18.51
C ALA A 226 3.41 -4.05 16.98
N VAL A 227 2.71 -3.05 16.44
CA VAL A 227 2.65 -2.83 14.99
C VAL A 227 4.03 -2.50 14.42
N ILE A 228 4.79 -1.62 15.06
CA ILE A 228 6.17 -1.29 14.67
C ILE A 228 7.05 -2.55 14.68
N ALA A 229 6.90 -3.43 15.67
CA ALA A 229 7.63 -4.69 15.71
C ALA A 229 7.26 -5.62 14.53
N SER A 230 5.97 -5.71 14.19
CA SER A 230 5.47 -6.53 13.09
C SER A 230 5.89 -5.99 11.71
N VAL A 231 5.76 -4.69 11.48
CA VAL A 231 6.08 -4.02 10.21
C VAL A 231 7.60 -3.77 10.06
N SER A 232 8.31 -3.62 11.19
CA SER A 232 9.72 -3.26 11.25
C SER A 232 10.09 -2.02 10.38
N PRO A 233 9.37 -0.88 10.48
CA PRO A 233 9.57 0.25 9.58
C PRO A 233 10.92 0.95 9.81
N THR A 234 11.50 1.48 8.74
CA THR A 234 12.64 2.40 8.81
C THR A 234 12.19 3.86 8.86
N THR A 235 10.98 4.13 8.36
CA THR A 235 10.39 5.46 8.26
C THR A 235 8.97 5.44 8.80
N VAL A 236 8.67 6.37 9.71
CA VAL A 236 7.31 6.59 10.22
C VAL A 236 6.82 8.00 9.89
N TYR A 237 5.59 8.09 9.38
CA TYR A 237 4.83 9.33 9.22
C TYR A 237 3.67 9.36 10.21
N VAL A 238 3.46 10.47 10.91
CA VAL A 238 2.37 10.62 11.89
C VAL A 238 1.85 12.06 11.95
N HIS A 239 0.75 12.30 12.64
CA HIS A 239 0.23 13.64 12.94
C HIS A 239 1.27 14.58 13.58
N SER A 240 1.12 15.89 13.37
CA SER A 240 1.86 16.94 14.09
C SER A 240 1.32 17.16 15.51
N ALA A 241 2.19 17.59 16.44
CA ALA A 241 1.76 18.07 17.75
C ALA A 241 0.93 19.36 17.65
N ALA A 242 1.14 20.15 16.61
CA ALA A 242 0.50 21.43 16.38
C ALA A 242 -0.87 21.26 15.72
N ASP A 243 -1.73 20.43 16.28
CA ASP A 243 -3.04 20.08 15.72
C ASP A 243 -4.20 20.50 16.64
N ASN A 244 -5.32 20.96 16.08
CA ASN A 244 -6.55 21.26 16.81
C ASN A 244 -7.30 20.02 17.31
N HIS A 245 -7.22 18.90 16.61
CA HIS A 245 -7.93 17.67 16.95
C HIS A 245 -7.24 16.93 18.11
N GLN A 246 -7.99 16.57 19.15
CA GLN A 246 -7.44 15.91 20.34
C GLN A 246 -6.86 14.53 20.04
N ASP A 247 -7.56 13.73 19.23
CA ASP A 247 -7.06 12.41 18.82
C ASP A 247 -5.73 12.52 18.07
N HIS A 248 -5.58 13.45 17.12
CA HIS A 248 -4.32 13.63 16.37
C HIS A 248 -3.15 13.92 17.31
N ARG A 249 -3.36 14.79 18.31
CA ARG A 249 -2.34 15.10 19.33
C ARG A 249 -2.01 13.90 20.21
N ALA A 250 -3.01 13.09 20.58
CA ALA A 250 -2.78 11.91 21.40
C ALA A 250 -2.03 10.82 20.62
N VAL A 251 -2.41 10.59 19.36
CA VAL A 251 -1.73 9.69 18.42
C VAL A 251 -0.30 10.15 18.18
N HIS A 252 -0.06 11.45 17.98
CA HIS A 252 1.29 12.02 17.90
C HIS A 252 2.11 11.64 19.15
N ALA A 253 1.59 11.93 20.35
CA ALA A 253 2.32 11.67 21.59
C ALA A 253 2.66 10.18 21.77
N ALA A 254 1.70 9.29 21.50
CA ALA A 254 1.90 7.85 21.59
C ALA A 254 2.91 7.33 20.54
N ALA A 255 2.75 7.74 19.28
CA ALA A 255 3.61 7.30 18.18
C ALA A 255 5.06 7.76 18.35
N VAL A 256 5.31 8.98 18.83
CA VAL A 256 6.68 9.48 19.10
C VAL A 256 7.39 8.61 20.13
N ILE A 257 6.68 8.16 21.16
CA ILE A 257 7.22 7.27 22.20
C ILE A 257 7.45 5.85 21.63
N ALA A 258 6.46 5.30 20.94
CA ALA A 258 6.53 3.96 20.36
C ALA A 258 7.63 3.84 19.30
N ALA A 259 7.75 4.85 18.43
CA ALA A 259 8.74 4.92 17.35
C ALA A 259 10.11 5.46 17.80
N ARG A 260 10.44 5.45 19.10
CA ARG A 260 11.72 5.98 19.63
C ARG A 260 12.98 5.36 19.01
N ARG A 261 12.88 4.14 18.47
CA ARG A 261 13.98 3.43 17.79
C ARG A 261 13.90 3.47 16.26
N VAL A 262 12.84 4.01 15.68
CA VAL A 262 12.71 4.13 14.22
C VAL A 262 13.66 5.24 13.72
N PRO A 263 14.53 4.99 12.72
CA PRO A 263 15.52 5.96 12.27
C PRO A 263 14.95 7.28 11.72
N GLN A 264 13.85 7.20 10.97
CA GLN A 264 13.20 8.36 10.35
C GLN A 264 11.79 8.51 10.92
N LEU A 265 11.50 9.68 11.50
CA LEU A 265 10.19 10.00 12.06
C LEU A 265 9.79 11.43 11.65
N PHE A 266 8.69 11.52 10.93
CA PHE A 266 8.19 12.75 10.33
C PHE A 266 6.75 13.02 10.74
N CYS A 267 6.40 14.30 10.89
CA CYS A 267 5.02 14.71 11.08
C CYS A 267 4.43 15.32 9.81
N TYR A 268 3.27 14.84 9.37
CA TYR A 268 2.55 15.39 8.23
C TYR A 268 1.56 16.50 8.66
N GLN A 269 1.15 17.30 7.67
CA GLN A 269 0.12 18.33 7.85
C GLN A 269 -1.28 17.73 7.70
N SER A 270 -2.09 17.80 8.74
CA SER A 270 -3.53 17.50 8.70
C SER A 270 -4.36 18.77 8.37
N PRO A 271 -5.66 18.64 8.04
CA PRO A 271 -6.56 19.79 7.88
C PRO A 271 -6.69 20.66 9.14
N SER A 272 -6.53 20.06 10.31
CA SER A 272 -6.66 20.70 11.62
C SER A 272 -5.32 21.20 12.18
N SER A 273 -4.24 21.12 11.39
CA SER A 273 -2.94 21.67 11.75
C SER A 273 -3.01 23.18 11.96
N ARG A 274 -2.46 23.65 13.07
CA ARG A 274 -2.43 25.06 13.50
C ARG A 274 -1.23 25.76 12.89
N ASN A 275 -1.15 27.08 13.11
CA ASN A 275 0.00 27.92 12.75
C ASN A 275 1.33 27.49 13.39
N GLY A 276 1.31 26.59 14.37
CA GLY A 276 2.52 26.02 14.97
C GLY A 276 3.19 24.94 14.13
N PHE A 277 2.52 24.39 13.10
CA PHE A 277 3.10 23.42 12.19
C PHE A 277 4.26 24.05 11.41
N ALA A 278 5.49 23.57 11.64
CA ALA A 278 6.73 24.19 11.18
C ALA A 278 7.59 23.19 10.38
N PRO A 279 7.14 22.81 9.17
CA PRO A 279 7.82 21.81 8.36
C PRO A 279 9.20 22.27 7.92
N THR A 280 10.16 21.35 7.92
CA THR A 280 11.55 21.56 7.50
C THR A 280 12.00 20.59 6.41
N ARG A 281 11.15 19.62 6.06
CA ARG A 281 11.33 18.71 4.92
C ARG A 281 10.17 18.89 3.96
N PHE A 282 10.48 18.90 2.67
CA PHE A 282 9.50 19.07 1.60
C PHE A 282 9.75 18.01 0.53
N VAL A 283 8.77 17.16 0.28
CA VAL A 283 8.89 16.05 -0.68
C VAL A 283 8.22 16.45 -1.99
N PRO A 284 8.93 16.46 -3.14
CA PRO A 284 8.31 16.67 -4.44
C PRO A 284 7.31 15.57 -4.79
N VAL A 285 6.12 15.96 -5.20
CA VAL A 285 5.00 15.05 -5.51
C VAL A 285 4.34 15.36 -6.86
N GLU A 286 5.11 15.88 -7.82
CA GLU A 286 4.62 16.17 -9.18
C GLU A 286 3.91 14.97 -9.81
N ASP A 287 4.53 13.80 -9.71
CA ASP A 287 4.08 12.58 -10.39
C ASP A 287 2.97 11.84 -9.62
N THR A 288 2.65 12.27 -8.39
CA THR A 288 1.75 11.53 -7.49
C THR A 288 0.58 12.36 -6.97
N ILE A 289 0.52 13.66 -7.30
CA ILE A 289 -0.56 14.54 -6.81
C ILE A 289 -1.94 14.15 -7.34
N GLU A 290 -2.06 13.78 -8.62
CA GLU A 290 -3.34 13.36 -9.22
C GLU A 290 -3.81 12.05 -8.59
N THR A 291 -2.91 11.06 -8.46
CA THR A 291 -3.23 9.80 -7.80
C THR A 291 -3.59 9.99 -6.32
N LYS A 292 -3.02 10.98 -5.62
CA LYS A 292 -3.48 11.35 -4.28
C LYS A 292 -4.94 11.82 -4.30
N LEU A 293 -5.36 12.59 -5.30
CA LEU A 293 -6.77 12.99 -5.43
C LEU A 293 -7.67 11.76 -5.65
N ASP A 294 -7.23 10.78 -6.44
CA ASP A 294 -7.95 9.51 -6.61
C ASP A 294 -8.08 8.74 -5.29
N LEU A 295 -7.02 8.70 -4.48
CA LEU A 295 -7.06 8.09 -3.14
C LEU A 295 -8.09 8.79 -2.23
N LEU A 296 -8.11 10.12 -2.23
CA LEU A 296 -9.06 10.89 -1.44
C LEU A 296 -10.50 10.70 -1.93
N ALA A 297 -10.69 10.53 -3.24
CA ALA A 297 -12.00 10.25 -3.84
C ALA A 297 -12.58 8.88 -3.42
N CYS A 298 -11.78 7.95 -2.90
CA CYS A 298 -12.29 6.72 -2.30
C CYS A 298 -13.19 6.98 -1.08
N TYR A 299 -12.99 8.08 -0.35
CA TYR A 299 -13.72 8.45 0.86
C TYR A 299 -15.03 9.19 0.56
N ARG A 300 -15.92 8.57 -0.21
CA ARG A 300 -17.17 9.18 -0.70
C ARG A 300 -18.08 9.69 0.41
N SER A 301 -18.15 8.99 1.53
CA SER A 301 -18.92 9.37 2.73
C SER A 301 -18.44 10.70 3.33
N GLN A 302 -17.19 11.09 3.06
CA GLN A 302 -16.58 12.34 3.53
C GLN A 302 -16.52 13.43 2.45
N SER A 303 -17.02 13.18 1.24
CA SER A 303 -16.91 14.11 0.10
C SER A 303 -17.46 15.52 0.35
N ALA A 304 -18.38 15.69 1.32
CA ALA A 304 -18.93 16.99 1.71
C ALA A 304 -18.01 17.81 2.64
N ARG A 305 -16.79 17.33 2.94
CA ARG A 305 -15.82 18.05 3.78
C ARG A 305 -14.99 18.96 2.91
N ASP A 306 -15.08 20.28 3.13
CA ASP A 306 -14.34 21.30 2.37
C ASP A 306 -12.82 21.01 2.32
N TYR A 307 -12.26 20.39 3.36
CA TYR A 307 -10.83 20.07 3.40
C TYR A 307 -10.40 18.93 2.47
N LEU A 308 -11.35 18.18 1.90
CA LEU A 308 -11.13 17.16 0.87
C LEU A 308 -11.33 17.69 -0.55
N GLU A 309 -11.72 18.96 -0.72
CA GLU A 309 -11.88 19.53 -2.05
C GLU A 309 -10.55 19.47 -2.82
N PRO A 310 -10.55 18.94 -4.08
CA PRO A 310 -9.32 18.72 -4.82
C PRO A 310 -8.47 19.98 -5.00
N ASP A 311 -9.11 21.13 -5.21
CA ASP A 311 -8.43 22.41 -5.40
C ASP A 311 -7.70 22.87 -4.14
N LEU A 312 -8.25 22.65 -2.93
CA LEU A 312 -7.57 22.95 -1.68
C LEU A 312 -6.36 22.03 -1.45
N VAL A 313 -6.48 20.73 -1.75
CA VAL A 313 -5.38 19.76 -1.65
C VAL A 313 -4.24 20.17 -2.60
N VAL A 314 -4.57 20.50 -3.84
CA VAL A 314 -3.64 20.97 -4.88
C VAL A 314 -3.02 22.31 -4.48
N ALA A 315 -3.81 23.27 -3.98
CA ALA A 315 -3.34 24.59 -3.55
C ALA A 315 -2.37 24.47 -2.37
N SER A 316 -2.63 23.57 -1.42
CA SER A 316 -1.73 23.30 -0.30
C SER A 316 -0.39 22.75 -0.78
N ALA A 317 -0.41 21.76 -1.68
CA ALA A 317 0.82 21.21 -2.27
C ALA A 317 1.58 22.25 -3.11
N ARG A 318 0.86 23.13 -3.81
CA ARG A 318 1.43 24.29 -4.54
C ARG A 318 2.09 25.30 -3.61
N TYR A 319 1.47 25.61 -2.48
CA TYR A 319 2.01 26.56 -1.52
C TYR A 319 3.35 26.09 -0.94
N TRP A 320 3.47 24.80 -0.64
CA TRP A 320 4.69 24.24 -0.07
C TRP A 320 5.80 24.00 -1.09
N SER A 321 5.47 23.82 -2.38
CA SER A 321 6.48 23.66 -3.43
C SER A 321 7.42 24.86 -3.58
N ARG A 322 7.06 26.05 -3.08
CA ARG A 322 7.96 27.22 -3.02
C ARG A 322 9.29 26.96 -2.30
N GLN A 323 9.35 25.92 -1.46
CA GLN A 323 10.54 25.52 -0.70
C GLN A 323 11.46 24.56 -1.49
N VAL A 324 11.06 24.15 -2.70
CA VAL A 324 11.78 23.15 -3.50
C VAL A 324 11.89 23.62 -4.95
N SER A 325 13.08 23.54 -5.54
CA SER A 325 13.30 23.85 -6.95
C SER A 325 12.77 22.74 -7.87
N HIS A 326 12.32 23.10 -9.08
CA HIS A 326 11.99 22.17 -10.18
C HIS A 326 10.82 21.21 -9.92
N THR A 327 9.88 21.58 -9.04
CA THR A 327 8.60 20.87 -8.88
C THR A 327 7.48 21.87 -8.69
N ARG A 328 6.27 21.50 -9.10
CA ARG A 328 5.07 22.30 -8.92
C ARG A 328 4.35 22.00 -7.61
N TYR A 329 4.56 20.83 -7.03
CA TYR A 329 3.83 20.33 -5.88
C TYR A 329 4.77 19.69 -4.86
N ALA A 330 4.59 19.99 -3.58
CA ALA A 330 5.33 19.34 -2.51
C ALA A 330 4.45 19.07 -1.29
N GLU A 331 4.67 17.93 -0.64
CA GLU A 331 4.12 17.67 0.70
C GLU A 331 5.11 18.12 1.78
N PRO A 332 4.66 18.86 2.80
CA PRO A 332 5.49 19.34 3.90
C PRO A 332 5.56 18.34 5.06
N PHE A 333 6.71 18.27 5.73
CA PHE A 333 6.90 17.45 6.92
C PHE A 333 7.75 18.16 7.98
N GLU A 334 7.35 18.04 9.25
CA GLU A 334 8.23 18.33 10.38
C GLU A 334 9.17 17.13 10.60
N VAL A 335 10.46 17.40 10.81
CA VAL A 335 11.43 16.35 11.09
C VAL A 335 11.60 16.21 12.59
N LEU A 336 11.09 15.11 13.17
CA LEU A 336 11.38 14.76 14.57
C LEU A 336 12.68 13.98 14.70
N ARG A 337 12.95 13.11 13.72
CA ARG A 337 14.20 12.35 13.64
C ARG A 337 14.53 12.03 12.19
N ALA A 338 15.80 12.20 11.83
CA ALA A 338 16.35 11.75 10.56
C ALA A 338 17.80 11.27 10.77
N SER A 339 17.97 10.03 11.21
CA SER A 339 19.29 9.40 11.40
C SER A 339 19.64 8.43 10.28
N GLU A 340 20.90 8.41 9.85
CA GLU A 340 21.40 7.37 8.94
C GLU A 340 21.32 5.99 9.59
N VAL A 341 20.93 4.98 8.80
CA VAL A 341 21.01 3.58 9.22
C VAL A 341 22.44 3.14 8.96
N VAL A 342 23.28 3.15 10.00
CA VAL A 342 24.63 2.58 9.91
C VAL A 342 24.48 1.07 9.81
N GLY A 343 24.71 0.51 8.63
CA GLY A 343 24.62 -0.94 8.40
C GLY A 343 25.59 -1.68 9.31
N GLY A 344 25.04 -2.54 10.17
CA GLY A 344 25.77 -3.57 10.92
C GLY A 344 25.92 -4.84 10.10
#